data_AF-A0A6M5FAP6-F1
#
_entry.id   AF-A0A6M5FAP6-F1
#
_cell.length_a   1.000
_cell.length_b   1.000
_cell.length_c   1.000
_cell.angle_alpha   90.00
_cell.angle_beta   90.00
_cell.angle_gamma   90.00
#
_symmetry.space_group_name_H-M   'P 1'
#
loop_
_entity.id
_entity.type
_entity.pdbx_description
1 polymer ?
#
loop_
_entity_poly.entity_id
_entity_poly.type
_entity_poly.pdbx_seq_one_letter_code
_entity_poly.pdbx_strand_id
1 'polypeptide(L)'
;MDDKAAQVGRPSSGFDADAQQGIMELMDISWIVKIIADGLVIPVVLIGIYTLIRHVPRDRRHQVYTRVLMAGLTAFVAAKIIGLLYQPSGLRPFELAGVSAGASFLDNPGFPSDHALFTMAITLAVWFGTKCRGWAVACLVMTLLVGIGRVVALVHTPLDVAGGLIIAWAGIFWYMPLRRVSRTAK
;
A
#
# COMPACT_ATOMS: atom_id res chain seq x y z
N MET A 1 -44.88 3.23 56.11
CA MET A 1 -44.81 2.32 54.96
C MET A 1 -44.38 3.14 53.75
N ASP A 2 -43.06 3.24 53.62
CA ASP A 2 -42.26 3.29 52.39
C ASP A 2 -42.68 4.17 51.21
N ASP A 3 -42.32 5.45 51.27
CA ASP A 3 -42.03 6.27 50.08
C ASP A 3 -40.50 6.36 49.87
N LYS A 4 -39.94 5.32 49.25
CA LYS A 4 -38.60 5.34 48.63
C LYS A 4 -38.76 5.02 47.14
N ALA A 5 -39.43 5.90 46.40
CA ALA A 5 -39.44 5.86 44.95
C ALA A 5 -38.55 6.97 44.38
N ALA A 6 -37.63 6.56 43.51
CA ALA A 6 -37.03 7.36 42.45
C ALA A 6 -36.06 8.51 42.84
N GLN A 7 -34.82 8.12 43.17
CA GLN A 7 -33.63 8.90 42.81
C GLN A 7 -32.72 7.99 41.97
N VAL A 8 -33.22 7.54 40.81
CA VAL A 8 -32.36 7.04 39.74
C VAL A 8 -31.83 8.27 39.03
N GLY A 9 -30.55 8.57 39.22
CA GLY A 9 -29.89 9.72 38.61
C GLY A 9 -30.10 9.73 37.10
N ARG A 10 -30.65 10.84 36.58
CA ARG A 10 -30.67 11.07 35.13
C ARG A 10 -29.21 11.22 34.66
N PRO A 11 -28.78 10.51 33.60
CA PRO A 11 -27.46 10.75 33.01
C PRO A 11 -27.40 12.19 32.51
N SER A 12 -26.27 12.85 32.78
CA SER A 12 -25.95 14.19 32.30
C SER A 12 -25.75 14.14 30.79
N SER A 13 -26.83 14.39 30.04
CA SER A 13 -26.92 14.21 28.58
C SER A 13 -25.89 14.97 27.74
N GLY A 14 -25.18 15.94 28.31
CA GLY A 14 -24.12 16.69 27.61
C GLY A 14 -22.77 15.96 27.57
N PHE A 15 -22.30 15.44 28.71
CA PHE A 15 -21.00 14.76 28.79
C PHE A 15 -20.97 13.45 28.01
N ASP A 16 -22.08 12.71 28.05
CA ASP A 16 -22.22 11.45 27.30
C ASP A 16 -22.30 11.70 25.78
N ALA A 17 -22.93 12.80 25.36
CA ALA A 17 -23.01 13.18 23.94
C ALA A 17 -21.65 13.63 23.39
N ASP A 18 -20.88 14.42 24.14
CA ASP A 18 -19.53 14.84 23.75
C ASP A 18 -18.57 13.64 23.67
N ALA A 19 -18.66 12.71 24.64
CA ALA A 19 -17.90 11.46 24.63
C ALA A 19 -18.31 10.55 23.46
N GLN A 20 -19.62 10.41 23.19
CA GLN A 20 -20.11 9.64 22.05
C GLN A 20 -19.68 10.26 20.71
N GLN A 21 -19.69 11.59 20.60
CA GLN A 21 -19.25 12.30 19.40
C GLN A 21 -17.74 12.13 19.20
N GLY A 22 -16.93 12.23 20.26
CA GLY A 22 -15.50 11.93 20.19
C GLY A 22 -15.21 10.48 19.81
N ILE A 23 -15.97 9.51 20.34
CA ILE A 23 -15.86 8.09 19.95
C ILE A 23 -16.21 7.91 18.48
N MET A 24 -17.26 8.59 18.00
CA MET A 24 -17.68 8.52 16.61
C MET A 24 -16.64 9.13 15.67
N GLU A 25 -16.07 10.28 15.99
CA GLU A 25 -14.99 10.92 15.22
C GLU A 25 -13.72 10.07 15.18
N LEU A 26 -13.32 9.46 16.30
CA LEU A 26 -12.17 8.56 16.34
C LEU A 26 -12.40 7.29 15.52
N MET A 27 -13.62 6.74 15.58
CA MET A 27 -14.02 5.61 14.74
C MET A 27 -14.05 6.02 13.26
N ASP A 28 -14.42 7.27 12.99
CA ASP A 28 -14.45 7.82 11.64
C ASP A 28 -13.07 7.92 11.01
N ILE A 29 -12.13 8.50 11.76
CA ILE A 29 -10.73 8.60 11.35
C ILE A 29 -10.12 7.20 11.15
N SER A 30 -10.43 6.24 12.04
CA SER A 30 -9.92 4.86 11.93
C SER A 30 -10.36 4.18 10.65
N TRP A 31 -11.64 4.31 10.23
CA TRP A 31 -12.09 3.68 8.98
C TRP A 31 -11.47 4.36 7.75
N ILE A 32 -11.33 5.69 7.76
CA ILE A 32 -10.71 6.44 6.65
C ILE A 32 -9.29 5.94 6.45
N VAL A 33 -8.52 5.83 7.54
CA VAL A 33 -7.14 5.35 7.52
C VAL A 33 -7.04 3.94 6.95
N LYS A 34 -7.94 3.02 7.34
CA LYS A 34 -7.99 1.65 6.80
C LYS A 34 -8.28 1.62 5.30
N ILE A 35 -9.23 2.43 4.84
CA ILE A 35 -9.57 2.51 3.41
C ILE A 35 -8.38 3.06 2.61
N ILE A 36 -7.68 4.06 3.12
CA ILE A 36 -6.51 4.62 2.45
C ILE A 36 -5.35 3.62 2.44
N ALA A 37 -5.07 2.99 3.58
CA ALA A 37 -3.94 2.08 3.77
C ALA A 37 -4.08 0.78 2.96
N ASP A 38 -5.26 0.14 3.01
CA ASP A 38 -5.49 -1.20 2.46
C ASP A 38 -6.44 -1.15 1.26
N GLY A 39 -7.50 -0.36 1.37
CA GLY A 39 -8.55 -0.27 0.35
C GLY A 39 -8.05 0.27 -1.00
N LEU A 40 -7.20 1.32 -0.99
CA LEU A 40 -6.64 1.92 -2.21
C LEU A 40 -5.72 0.99 -3.03
N VAL A 41 -5.25 -0.12 -2.46
CA VAL A 41 -4.52 -1.14 -3.22
C VAL A 41 -5.42 -1.75 -4.29
N ILE A 42 -6.70 -1.97 -3.99
CA ILE A 42 -7.67 -2.60 -4.90
C ILE A 42 -7.83 -1.79 -6.21
N PRO A 43 -8.16 -0.48 -6.20
CA PRO A 43 -8.27 0.29 -7.43
C PRO A 43 -6.93 0.38 -8.19
N VAL A 44 -5.78 0.43 -7.50
CA VAL A 44 -4.47 0.37 -8.17
C VAL A 44 -4.32 -0.93 -8.97
N VAL A 45 -4.67 -2.07 -8.38
CA VAL A 45 -4.67 -3.37 -9.06
C VAL A 45 -5.64 -3.38 -10.24
N LEU A 46 -6.88 -2.93 -10.04
CA LEU A 46 -7.90 -2.92 -11.08
C LEU A 46 -7.51 -2.05 -12.27
N ILE A 47 -6.94 -0.86 -12.03
CA ILE A 47 -6.42 0.02 -13.07
C ILE A 47 -5.22 -0.62 -13.77
N GLY A 48 -4.31 -1.26 -13.01
CA GLY A 48 -3.20 -2.01 -13.58
C GLY A 48 -3.65 -3.10 -14.55
N ILE A 49 -4.60 -3.93 -14.13
CA ILE A 49 -5.18 -5.00 -14.97
C ILE A 49 -5.89 -4.40 -16.19
N TYR A 50 -6.77 -3.42 -15.98
CA TYR A 50 -7.53 -2.77 -17.05
C TYR A 50 -6.59 -2.20 -18.12
N THR A 51 -5.58 -1.44 -17.70
CA THR A 51 -4.66 -0.77 -18.62
C THR A 51 -3.78 -1.77 -19.38
N LEU A 52 -3.30 -2.82 -18.71
CA LEU A 52 -2.53 -3.88 -19.34
C LEU A 52 -3.36 -4.64 -20.39
N ILE A 53 -4.64 -4.93 -20.13
CA ILE A 53 -5.51 -5.61 -21.09
C ILE A 53 -5.88 -4.69 -22.26
N ARG A 54 -6.24 -3.43 -21.96
CA ARG A 54 -6.82 -2.50 -22.93
C ARG A 54 -5.81 -1.82 -23.83
N HIS A 55 -4.62 -1.50 -23.32
CA HIS A 55 -3.64 -0.66 -24.01
C HIS A 55 -2.43 -1.43 -24.54
N VAL A 56 -2.18 -2.68 -24.10
CA VAL A 56 -1.09 -3.50 -24.65
C VAL A 56 -1.52 -4.15 -25.98
N PRO A 57 -0.78 -3.89 -27.09
CA PRO A 57 -1.06 -4.51 -28.39
C PRO A 57 -0.99 -6.03 -28.36
N ARG A 58 -1.91 -6.70 -29.06
CA ARG A 58 -2.05 -8.18 -29.04
C ARG A 58 -0.75 -8.91 -29.43
N ASP A 59 0.02 -8.36 -30.37
CA ASP A 59 1.30 -8.90 -30.84
C ASP A 59 2.40 -8.89 -29.77
N ARG A 60 2.28 -8.06 -28.72
CA ARG A 60 3.29 -7.92 -27.66
C ARG A 60 2.82 -8.31 -26.27
N ARG A 61 1.55 -8.73 -26.11
CA ARG A 61 0.96 -9.05 -24.79
C ARG A 61 1.81 -10.04 -24.00
N HIS A 62 2.18 -11.16 -24.61
CA HIS A 62 3.01 -12.16 -23.94
C HIS A 62 4.32 -11.56 -23.44
N GLN A 63 5.05 -10.85 -24.31
CA GLN A 63 6.32 -10.22 -23.93
C GLN A 63 6.16 -9.19 -22.80
N VAL A 64 5.13 -8.35 -22.85
CA VAL A 64 4.87 -7.35 -21.81
C VAL A 64 4.48 -8.01 -20.50
N TYR A 65 3.58 -9.00 -20.53
CA TYR A 65 3.11 -9.69 -19.32
C TYR A 65 4.25 -10.46 -18.64
N THR A 66 5.09 -11.15 -19.40
CA THR A 66 6.28 -11.81 -18.84
C THR A 66 7.21 -10.78 -18.20
N ARG A 67 7.45 -9.62 -18.84
CA ARG A 67 8.30 -8.57 -18.25
C ARG A 67 7.71 -7.98 -16.98
N VAL A 68 6.40 -7.74 -16.95
CA VAL A 68 5.70 -7.26 -15.75
C VAL A 68 5.80 -8.27 -14.61
N LEU A 69 5.56 -9.55 -14.90
CA LEU A 69 5.68 -10.63 -13.93
C LEU A 69 7.11 -10.72 -13.38
N MET A 70 8.11 -10.72 -14.26
CA MET A 70 9.51 -10.79 -13.86
C MET A 70 9.96 -9.55 -13.10
N ALA A 71 9.49 -8.35 -13.48
CA ALA A 71 9.74 -7.12 -12.73
C ALA A 71 9.19 -7.20 -11.30
N GLY A 72 7.95 -7.67 -11.14
CA GLY A 72 7.32 -7.87 -9.83
C GLY A 72 8.06 -8.90 -8.99
N LEU A 73 8.43 -10.05 -9.58
CA LEU A 73 9.16 -11.11 -8.88
C LEU A 73 10.56 -10.63 -8.46
N THR A 74 11.29 -9.92 -9.33
CA THR A 74 12.59 -9.33 -9.00
C THR A 74 12.48 -8.33 -7.85
N ALA A 75 11.49 -7.42 -7.90
CA ALA A 75 11.25 -6.47 -6.81
C ALA A 75 10.94 -7.20 -5.49
N PHE A 76 10.08 -8.21 -5.52
CA PHE A 76 9.71 -9.00 -4.35
C PHE A 76 10.92 -9.74 -3.74
N VAL A 77 11.70 -10.45 -4.56
CA VAL A 77 12.91 -11.15 -4.11
C VAL A 77 13.93 -10.17 -3.55
N ALA A 78 14.15 -9.03 -4.23
CA ALA A 78 15.05 -7.99 -3.74
C ALA A 78 14.59 -7.47 -2.36
N ALA A 79 13.29 -7.24 -2.18
CA ALA A 79 12.75 -6.79 -0.91
C ALA A 79 12.90 -7.80 0.21
N LYS A 80 12.70 -9.10 -0.06
CA LYS A 80 12.92 -10.13 0.95
C LYS A 80 14.39 -10.28 1.29
N ILE A 81 15.30 -10.24 0.32
CA ILE A 81 16.75 -10.24 0.60
C ILE A 81 17.14 -9.01 1.43
N ILE A 82 16.73 -7.81 1.02
CA ILE A 82 17.08 -6.58 1.75
C ILE A 82 16.45 -6.59 3.15
N GLY A 83 15.21 -7.04 3.30
CA GLY A 83 14.56 -7.18 4.61
C GLY A 83 15.22 -8.22 5.51
N LEU A 84 15.89 -9.24 4.96
CA LEU A 84 16.71 -10.17 5.75
C LEU A 84 18.03 -9.51 6.21
N LEU A 85 18.58 -8.61 5.41
CA LEU A 85 19.86 -7.95 5.71
C LEU A 85 19.71 -6.69 6.57
N TYR A 86 18.55 -6.03 6.52
CA TYR A 86 18.31 -4.78 7.21
C TYR A 86 16.87 -4.71 7.74
N GLN A 87 16.78 -4.63 9.07
CA GLN A 87 15.56 -4.32 9.80
C GLN A 87 15.85 -3.15 10.75
N PRO A 88 15.30 -1.95 10.50
CA PRO A 88 15.50 -0.80 11.38
C PRO A 88 15.01 -1.04 12.80
N SER A 89 13.93 -1.81 12.94
CA SER A 89 13.28 -2.16 14.21
C SER A 89 12.67 -3.54 14.10
N GLY A 90 12.73 -4.32 15.18
CA GLY A 90 12.02 -5.59 15.30
C GLY A 90 10.52 -5.41 15.58
N LEU A 91 10.12 -4.24 16.08
CA LEU A 91 8.74 -3.89 16.43
C LEU A 91 8.21 -2.81 15.49
N ARG A 92 6.91 -2.87 15.19
CA ARG A 92 6.17 -1.88 14.40
C ARG A 92 5.80 -0.65 15.25
N PRO A 93 5.49 0.50 14.63
CA PRO A 93 5.19 1.72 15.37
C PRO A 93 4.01 1.60 16.35
N PHE A 94 2.95 0.85 16.00
CA PHE A 94 1.81 0.65 16.90
C PHE A 94 2.19 -0.16 18.14
N GLU A 95 3.10 -1.14 18.01
CA GLU A 95 3.58 -1.96 19.13
C GLU A 95 4.43 -1.12 20.08
N LEU A 96 5.33 -0.30 19.53
CA LEU A 96 6.13 0.65 20.31
C LEU A 96 5.28 1.69 21.03
N ALA A 97 4.16 2.10 20.44
CA ALA A 97 3.23 3.05 21.02
C ALA A 97 2.22 2.40 22.00
N GLY A 98 2.17 1.06 22.09
CA GLY A 98 1.21 0.36 22.95
C GLY A 98 -0.25 0.52 22.53
N VAL A 99 -0.51 0.79 21.25
CA VAL A 99 -1.85 1.02 20.69
C VAL A 99 -2.24 -0.11 19.73
N SER A 100 -3.51 -0.19 19.34
CA SER A 100 -3.94 -1.12 18.29
C SER A 100 -3.48 -0.66 16.90
N ALA A 101 -3.26 -1.62 16.00
CA ALA A 101 -2.90 -1.32 14.62
C ALA A 101 -4.03 -0.58 13.88
N GLY A 102 -3.70 0.52 13.21
CA GLY A 102 -4.65 1.32 12.44
C GLY A 102 -5.04 0.73 11.09
N ALA A 103 -4.38 -0.34 10.64
CA ALA A 103 -4.64 -1.05 9.39
C ALA A 103 -4.19 -2.52 9.49
N SER A 104 -4.46 -3.33 8.47
CA SER A 104 -4.01 -4.72 8.44
C SER A 104 -2.48 -4.83 8.49
N PHE A 105 -1.96 -5.82 9.22
CA PHE A 105 -0.53 -6.09 9.29
C PHE A 105 -0.28 -7.60 9.39
N LEU A 106 0.95 -7.99 9.11
CA LEU A 106 1.45 -9.33 9.34
C LEU A 106 2.35 -9.30 10.58
N ASP A 107 2.35 -10.38 11.34
CA ASP A 107 3.22 -10.56 12.51
C ASP A 107 4.67 -10.82 12.07
N ASN A 108 5.30 -9.76 11.58
CA ASN A 108 6.68 -9.72 11.08
C ASN A 108 7.23 -8.28 11.11
N PRO A 109 8.56 -8.12 11.00
CA PRO A 109 9.19 -6.81 10.91
C PRO A 109 8.62 -5.95 9.78
N GLY A 110 8.59 -4.63 9.99
CA GLY A 110 7.93 -3.67 9.11
C GLY A 110 8.66 -3.36 7.81
N PHE A 111 9.98 -3.60 7.72
CA PHE A 111 10.79 -3.16 6.59
C PHE A 111 11.08 -4.27 5.57
N PRO A 112 11.02 -3.98 4.25
CA PRO A 112 10.34 -2.85 3.63
C PRO A 112 8.82 -3.05 3.59
N SER A 113 8.06 -1.99 3.30
CA SER A 113 6.60 -2.09 3.20
C SER A 113 6.15 -2.84 1.94
N ASP A 114 5.53 -4.02 2.12
CA ASP A 114 5.00 -4.85 1.03
C ASP A 114 3.87 -4.12 0.25
N HIS A 115 3.04 -3.31 0.91
CA HIS A 115 1.98 -2.52 0.25
C HIS A 115 2.56 -1.46 -0.69
N ALA A 116 3.56 -0.70 -0.21
CA ALA A 116 4.24 0.31 -1.01
C ALA A 116 5.00 -0.32 -2.19
N LEU A 117 5.68 -1.45 -1.94
CA LEU A 117 6.37 -2.19 -2.98
C LEU A 117 5.42 -2.70 -4.07
N PHE A 118 4.32 -3.33 -3.67
CA PHE A 118 3.38 -3.94 -4.60
C PHE A 118 2.68 -2.89 -5.48
N THR A 119 2.17 -1.82 -4.86
CA THR A 119 1.50 -0.73 -5.58
C THR A 119 2.47 0.05 -6.48
N MET A 120 3.72 0.25 -6.06
CA MET A 120 4.75 0.84 -6.93
C MET A 120 5.11 -0.09 -8.09
N ALA A 121 5.25 -1.40 -7.87
CA ALA A 121 5.51 -2.36 -8.95
C ALA A 121 4.42 -2.32 -10.03
N ILE A 122 3.14 -2.22 -9.64
CA ILE A 122 2.01 -2.04 -10.56
C ILE A 122 2.10 -0.69 -11.27
N THR A 123 2.41 0.39 -10.55
CA THR A 123 2.60 1.73 -11.13
C THR A 123 3.67 1.72 -12.22
N LEU A 124 4.82 1.09 -11.98
CA LEU A 124 5.88 0.94 -12.97
C LEU A 124 5.45 0.04 -14.14
N ALA A 125 4.69 -1.03 -13.88
CA ALA A 125 4.12 -1.88 -14.92
C ALA A 125 3.17 -1.09 -15.85
N VAL A 126 2.34 -0.20 -15.30
CA VAL A 126 1.48 0.68 -16.10
C VAL A 126 2.35 1.66 -16.89
N TRP A 127 3.31 2.33 -16.23
CA TRP A 127 4.19 3.33 -16.85
C TRP A 127 4.96 2.77 -18.04
N PHE A 128 5.63 1.63 -17.87
CA PHE A 128 6.49 1.04 -18.90
C PHE A 128 5.77 0.06 -19.83
N GLY A 129 4.84 -0.72 -19.31
CA GLY A 129 4.13 -1.78 -20.05
C GLY A 129 3.05 -1.24 -20.98
N THR A 130 2.28 -0.23 -20.54
CA THR A 130 1.16 0.33 -21.32
C THR A 130 1.53 1.62 -22.04
N LYS A 131 2.55 2.35 -21.56
CA LYS A 131 2.96 3.69 -22.01
C LYS A 131 1.88 4.77 -21.85
N CYS A 132 0.81 4.49 -21.12
CA CYS A 132 -0.25 5.46 -20.81
C CYS A 132 0.12 6.27 -19.56
N ARG A 133 0.81 7.40 -19.76
CA ARG A 133 1.31 8.23 -18.64
C ARG A 133 0.22 8.72 -17.69
N GLY A 134 -0.98 9.06 -18.19
CA GLY A 134 -2.08 9.52 -17.33
C GLY A 134 -2.50 8.48 -16.28
N TRP A 135 -2.71 7.23 -16.70
CA TRP A 135 -3.04 6.14 -15.78
C TRP A 135 -1.90 5.82 -14.82
N ALA A 136 -0.66 5.89 -15.29
CA ALA A 136 0.51 5.65 -14.45
C ALA A 136 0.67 6.74 -13.37
N VAL A 137 0.41 8.01 -13.70
CA VAL A 137 0.38 9.11 -12.72
C VAL A 137 -0.75 8.92 -11.71
N ALA A 138 -1.94 8.50 -12.15
CA ALA A 138 -3.04 8.18 -11.23
C ALA A 138 -2.65 7.06 -10.24
N CYS A 139 -2.07 5.97 -10.74
CA CYS A 139 -1.55 4.88 -9.89
C CYS A 139 -0.45 5.36 -8.94
N LEU A 140 0.43 6.26 -9.38
CA LEU A 140 1.47 6.84 -8.53
C LEU A 140 0.87 7.65 -7.39
N VAL A 141 -0.11 8.51 -7.67
CA VAL A 141 -0.81 9.28 -6.63
C VAL A 141 -1.46 8.34 -5.60
N MET A 142 -2.20 7.32 -6.07
CA MET A 142 -2.79 6.33 -5.17
C MET A 142 -1.74 5.54 -4.37
N THR A 143 -0.61 5.19 -4.99
CA THR A 143 0.52 4.51 -4.32
C THR A 143 1.11 5.36 -3.19
N LEU A 144 1.26 6.67 -3.41
CA LEU A 144 1.73 7.60 -2.38
C LEU A 144 0.70 7.76 -1.25
N LEU A 145 -0.60 7.84 -1.59
CA LEU A 145 -1.67 7.87 -0.60
C LEU A 145 -1.72 6.60 0.25
N VAL A 146 -1.57 5.42 -0.36
CA VAL A 146 -1.39 4.15 0.36
C VAL A 146 -0.22 4.27 1.32
N GLY A 147 0.95 4.71 0.85
CA GLY A 147 2.13 4.90 1.70
C GLY A 147 1.88 5.80 2.91
N ILE A 148 1.22 6.95 2.70
CA ILE A 148 0.81 7.87 3.78
C ILE A 148 -0.14 7.16 4.75
N GLY A 149 -1.17 6.47 4.24
CA GLY A 149 -2.11 5.70 5.04
C GLY A 149 -1.42 4.65 5.91
N ARG A 150 -0.40 3.95 5.38
CA ARG A 150 0.38 2.96 6.13
C ARG A 150 1.18 3.58 7.28
N VAL A 151 1.70 4.81 7.12
CA VAL A 151 2.39 5.53 8.19
C VAL A 151 1.41 6.03 9.25
N VAL A 152 0.31 6.66 8.82
CA VAL A 152 -0.74 7.17 9.73
C VAL A 152 -1.41 6.03 10.51
N ALA A 153 -1.54 4.86 9.90
CA ALA A 153 -2.04 3.65 10.55
C ALA A 153 -1.05 3.02 11.56
N LEU A 154 0.15 3.59 11.73
CA LEU A 154 1.21 3.12 12.62
C LEU A 154 1.68 1.68 12.35
N VAL A 155 1.37 1.14 11.16
CA VAL A 155 1.79 -0.21 10.75
C VAL A 155 3.15 -0.23 10.07
N HIS A 156 3.63 0.93 9.62
CA HIS A 156 4.94 1.13 8.99
C HIS A 156 5.53 2.49 9.36
N THR A 157 6.86 2.57 9.39
CA THR A 157 7.59 3.84 9.44
C THR A 157 7.67 4.49 8.05
N PRO A 158 7.97 5.79 7.95
CA PRO A 158 8.28 6.42 6.66
C PRO A 158 9.44 5.74 5.91
N LEU A 159 10.42 5.20 6.66
CA LEU A 159 11.55 4.47 6.10
C LEU A 159 11.11 3.16 5.44
N ASP A 160 10.18 2.42 6.06
CA ASP A 160 9.64 1.18 5.49
C ASP A 160 8.93 1.44 4.16
N VAL A 161 8.14 2.51 4.09
CA VAL A 161 7.44 2.93 2.88
C VAL A 161 8.45 3.36 1.81
N ALA A 162 9.38 4.24 2.14
CA ALA A 162 10.43 4.67 1.21
C ALA A 162 11.24 3.48 0.68
N GLY A 163 11.61 2.54 1.55
CA GLY A 163 12.28 1.30 1.19
C GLY A 163 11.47 0.48 0.18
N GLY A 164 10.18 0.26 0.44
CA GLY A 164 9.30 -0.46 -0.49
C GLY A 164 9.20 0.20 -1.87
N LEU A 165 9.03 1.52 -1.90
CA LEU A 165 8.96 2.30 -3.14
C LEU A 165 10.27 2.22 -3.93
N ILE A 166 11.43 2.38 -3.26
CA ILE A 166 12.75 2.36 -3.91
C ILE A 166 13.08 0.95 -4.41
N ILE A 167 12.84 -0.09 -3.61
CA ILE A 167 13.16 -1.47 -3.99
C ILE A 167 12.34 -1.92 -5.20
N ALA A 168 11.10 -1.46 -5.35
CA ALA A 168 10.28 -1.73 -6.53
C ALA A 168 10.96 -1.31 -7.86
N TRP A 169 11.87 -0.33 -7.82
CA TRP A 169 12.61 0.11 -9.01
C TRP A 169 13.60 -0.93 -9.53
N ALA A 170 13.98 -1.93 -8.72
CA ALA A 170 14.78 -3.07 -9.20
C ALA A 170 14.08 -3.77 -10.39
N GLY A 171 12.74 -3.76 -10.41
CA GLY A 171 11.95 -4.31 -11.52
C GLY A 171 12.13 -3.57 -12.85
N ILE A 172 12.60 -2.31 -12.84
CA ILE A 172 12.78 -1.49 -14.06
C ILE A 172 13.76 -2.16 -15.03
N PHE A 173 14.68 -2.97 -14.53
CA PHE A 173 15.61 -3.77 -15.33
C PHE A 173 14.91 -4.52 -16.47
N TRP A 174 13.72 -5.08 -16.22
CA TRP A 174 12.96 -5.86 -17.21
C TRP A 174 12.27 -5.03 -18.30
N TYR A 175 12.13 -3.73 -18.10
CA TYR A 175 11.53 -2.81 -19.07
C TYR A 175 12.56 -2.19 -20.01
N MET A 176 13.86 -2.32 -19.71
CA MET A 176 14.91 -1.81 -20.57
C MET A 176 14.87 -2.49 -21.95
N PRO A 177 15.09 -1.75 -23.05
CA PRO A 177 15.19 -2.36 -24.37
C PRO A 177 16.34 -3.36 -24.38
N LEU A 178 16.06 -4.64 -24.61
CA LEU A 178 17.11 -5.59 -24.94
C LEU A 178 17.81 -5.03 -26.19
N ARG A 179 19.10 -4.70 -26.05
CA ARG A 179 19.94 -4.31 -27.19
C ARG A 179 19.73 -5.37 -28.26
N ARG A 180 19.23 -4.98 -29.44
CA ARG A 180 19.21 -5.90 -30.58
C ARG A 180 20.68 -6.20 -30.85
N VAL A 181 21.11 -7.41 -30.52
CA VAL A 181 22.32 -7.96 -31.12
C VAL A 181 21.98 -8.02 -32.61
N SER A 182 22.52 -7.08 -33.38
CA SER A 182 22.45 -7.11 -34.83
C SER A 182 23.04 -8.45 -35.25
N ARG A 183 22.17 -9.39 -35.62
CA ARG A 183 22.57 -10.56 -36.40
C ARG A 183 23.09 -9.99 -37.71
N THR A 184 24.39 -9.81 -37.81
CA THR A 184 25.07 -9.76 -39.10
C THR A 184 24.74 -11.07 -39.79
N ALA A 185 23.85 -11.00 -40.78
CA ALA A 185 23.58 -12.11 -41.67
C ALA A 185 24.91 -12.48 -42.35
N LYS A 186 25.28 -13.76 -42.26
CA LYS A 186 26.18 -14.41 -43.20
C LYS A 186 25.32 -15.22 -44.16
#